data_AF-A0A655A0K5-F1
#
_entry.id   AF-A0A655A0K5-F1
#
_cell.length_a   1.000
_cell.length_b   1.000
_cell.length_c   1.000
_cell.angle_alpha   90.00
_cell.angle_beta   90.00
_cell.angle_gamma   90.00
#
_symmetry.space_group_name_H-M   'P 1'
#
loop_
_entity.id
_entity.type
_entity.pdbx_description
1 polymer ?
#
loop_
_entity_poly.entity_id
_entity_poly.type
_entity_poly.pdbx_seq_one_letter_code
_entity_poly.pdbx_strand_id
1 'polypeptide(L)' 'MQKWIAYTAAVIDAERDRGAAPRTLPAHELATALNLMNERTLFASFAGEQPSVPEARVLDTLVHIWVTSIYGENR' A
#
# COMPACT_ATOMS: atom_id res chain seq x y z
N MET A 1 9.46 -6.51 -8.55
CA MET A 1 8.92 -5.41 -7.72
C MET A 1 9.21 -3.99 -8.22
N GLN A 2 10.40 -3.65 -8.72
CA GLN A 2 10.72 -2.27 -9.12
C GLN A 2 9.72 -1.61 -10.08
N LYS A 3 9.26 -2.33 -11.11
CA LYS A 3 8.22 -1.81 -12.05
C LYS A 3 6.91 -1.44 -11.34
N TRP A 4 6.45 -2.26 -10.41
CA TRP A 4 5.21 -2.03 -9.67
C TRP A 4 5.35 -0.88 -8.68
N ILE A 5 6.51 -0.74 -8.05
CA ILE A 5 6.83 0.40 -7.19
C ILE A 5 6.80 1.69 -8.00
N ALA A 6 7.51 1.74 -9.13
CA ALA A 6 7.54 2.93 -9.99
C ALA A 6 6.14 3.30 -10.51
N TYR A 7 5.36 2.31 -10.94
CA TYR A 7 3.98 2.53 -11.38
C TYR A 7 3.09 3.06 -10.25
N THR A 8 3.15 2.43 -9.06
CA THR A 8 2.35 2.85 -7.89
C THR A 8 2.73 4.27 -7.47
N ALA A 9 4.02 4.61 -7.47
CA ALA A 9 4.48 5.96 -7.18
C ALA A 9 3.93 6.99 -8.18
N ALA A 10 3.96 6.68 -9.48
CA ALA A 10 3.40 7.54 -10.52
C ALA A 10 1.87 7.73 -10.35
N VAL A 11 1.15 6.68 -9.94
CA VAL A 11 -0.28 6.79 -9.63
C VAL A 11 -0.49 7.70 -8.42
N ILE A 12 0.26 7.51 -7.32
CA ILE A 12 0.14 8.37 -6.13
C ILE A 12 0.41 9.84 -6.49
N ASP A 13 1.42 10.13 -7.31
CA ASP A 13 1.71 11.49 -7.74
C ASP A 13 0.59 12.05 -8.63
N ALA A 14 0.03 11.26 -9.55
CA ALA A 14 -1.12 11.68 -10.35
C ALA A 14 -2.36 12.01 -9.50
N GLU A 15 -2.61 11.21 -8.46
CA GLU A 15 -3.70 11.44 -7.48
C GLU A 15 -3.48 12.73 -6.68
N ARG A 16 -2.24 13.06 -6.35
CA ARG A 16 -1.86 14.31 -5.68
C ARG A 16 -1.97 15.52 -6.61
N ASP A 17 -1.52 15.38 -7.85
CA ASP A 17 -1.54 16.45 -8.85
C ASP A 17 -2.98 16.86 -9.21
N ARG A 18 -3.92 15.91 -9.22
CA ARG A 18 -5.36 16.18 -9.39
C ARG A 18 -6.07 16.65 -8.11
N GLY A 19 -5.33 16.83 -7.00
CA GLY A 19 -5.85 17.33 -5.73
C GLY A 19 -6.70 16.33 -4.93
N ALA A 20 -6.65 15.04 -5.26
CA ALA A 20 -7.46 14.03 -4.59
C ALA A 20 -6.76 13.35 -3.40
N ALA A 21 -5.43 13.41 -3.36
CA ALA A 21 -4.61 12.90 -2.27
C ALA A 21 -3.70 14.01 -1.72
N PRO A 22 -3.45 14.05 -0.40
CA PRO A 22 -2.54 15.02 0.19
C PRO A 22 -1.07 14.69 -0.16
N ARG A 23 -0.23 15.72 -0.19
CA ARG A 23 1.22 15.56 -0.26
C ARG A 23 1.78 15.30 1.14
N THR A 24 2.01 14.03 1.46
CA THR A 24 2.53 13.55 2.75
C THR A 24 3.97 13.05 2.62
N LEU A 25 4.18 11.74 2.54
CA LEU A 25 5.48 11.09 2.32
C LEU A 25 5.86 11.06 0.83
N PRO A 26 7.15 10.93 0.48
CA PRO A 26 7.58 10.72 -0.90
C PRO A 26 6.86 9.52 -1.54
N ALA A 27 6.30 9.70 -2.74
CA ALA A 27 5.48 8.68 -3.39
C ALA A 27 6.24 7.37 -3.62
N HIS A 28 7.52 7.44 -4.00
CA HIS A 28 8.36 6.27 -4.21
C HIS A 28 8.58 5.46 -2.93
N GLU A 29 8.84 6.13 -1.80
CA GLU A 29 9.04 5.46 -0.51
C GLU A 29 7.74 4.81 -0.02
N LEU A 30 6.63 5.55 -0.12
CA LEU A 30 5.31 5.03 0.23
C LEU A 30 4.92 3.83 -0.64
N ALA A 31 5.09 3.94 -1.95
CA ALA A 31 4.85 2.85 -2.91
C ALA A 31 5.72 1.62 -2.60
N THR A 32 6.98 1.83 -2.23
CA THR A 32 7.90 0.75 -1.84
C THR A 32 7.36 0.00 -0.63
N ALA A 33 7.04 0.71 0.46
CA ALA A 33 6.54 0.12 1.69
C ALA A 33 5.22 -0.64 1.47
N LEU A 34 4.26 -0.03 0.77
CA LEU A 34 2.95 -0.63 0.51
C LEU A 34 3.04 -1.90 -0.34
N ASN A 35 3.89 -1.91 -1.37
CA ASN A 35 4.06 -3.08 -2.23
C ASN A 35 4.78 -4.24 -1.50
N LEU A 36 5.83 -3.95 -0.72
CA LEU A 36 6.52 -4.97 0.09
C LEU A 36 5.60 -5.55 1.18
N MET A 37 4.78 -4.70 1.80
CA MET A 37 3.77 -5.13 2.76
C MET A 37 2.76 -6.07 2.10
N ASN A 38 2.22 -5.74 0.92
CA ASN A 38 1.32 -6.63 0.18
C ASN A 38 1.95 -8.01 0.00
N GLU A 39 3.19 -8.07 -0.48
CA GLU A 39 3.90 -9.34 -0.73
C GLU A 39 4.03 -10.17 0.54
N ARG A 40 4.57 -9.58 1.62
CA ARG A 40 4.82 -10.30 2.87
C ARG A 40 3.51 -10.75 3.54
N THR A 41 2.49 -9.88 3.55
CA THR A 41 1.21 -10.15 4.20
C THR A 41 0.41 -11.22 3.47
N LEU A 42 0.35 -11.16 2.12
CA LEU A 42 -0.28 -12.21 1.33
C LEU A 42 0.45 -13.55 1.48
N PHE A 43 1.78 -13.53 1.43
CA PHE A 43 2.58 -14.74 1.65
C PHE A 43 2.30 -15.37 3.01
N ALA A 44 2.33 -14.59 4.10
CA ALA A 44 2.07 -15.10 5.45
C ALA A 44 0.68 -15.75 5.56
N SER A 45 -0.33 -15.10 4.97
CA SER A 45 -1.71 -15.54 4.99
C SER A 45 -1.90 -16.89 4.28
N PHE A 46 -1.42 -16.98 3.03
CA PHE A 46 -1.61 -18.18 2.20
C PHE A 46 -0.67 -19.33 2.57
N ALA A 47 0.50 -19.04 3.16
CA ALA A 47 1.42 -20.07 3.65
C ALA A 47 1.06 -20.57 5.06
N GLY A 48 0.06 -19.97 5.73
CA GLY A 48 -0.28 -20.28 7.12
C GLY A 48 0.80 -19.92 8.14
N GLU A 49 1.76 -19.06 7.76
CA GLU A 49 2.84 -18.61 8.63
C GLU A 49 2.28 -17.71 9.74
N GLN A 50 2.82 -17.80 10.96
CA GLN A 50 2.39 -16.96 12.08
C GLN A 50 3.49 -15.98 12.48
N PRO A 51 3.16 -14.69 12.70
CA PRO A 51 1.81 -14.10 12.65
C PRO A 51 1.29 -13.87 11.22
N SER A 52 -0.03 -14.07 10.99
CA SER A 52 -0.70 -13.73 9.73
C SER A 52 -2.11 -13.15 9.92
N VAL A 53 -2.57 -12.44 8.89
CA VAL A 53 -3.97 -12.04 8.73
C VAL A 53 -4.74 -13.24 8.15
N PRO A 54 -5.94 -13.58 8.64
CA PRO A 54 -6.77 -14.62 8.03
C PRO A 54 -7.03 -14.35 6.55
N GLU A 55 -6.99 -15.38 5.69
CA GLU A 55 -7.16 -15.23 4.23
C GLU A 55 -8.42 -14.44 3.87
N ALA A 56 -9.54 -14.71 4.57
CA ALA A 56 -10.81 -14.02 4.36
C ALA A 56 -10.78 -12.51 4.66
N ARG A 57 -9.74 -12.00 5.34
CA ARG A 57 -9.60 -10.57 5.70
C ARG A 57 -8.34 -9.91 5.15
N VAL A 58 -7.46 -10.66 4.49
CA VAL A 58 -6.15 -10.15 4.06
C VAL A 58 -6.31 -9.01 3.05
N LEU A 59 -7.24 -9.16 2.11
CA LEU A 59 -7.53 -8.14 1.10
C LEU A 59 -8.07 -6.86 1.74
N ASP A 60 -9.11 -6.96 2.58
CA ASP A 60 -9.72 -5.81 3.23
C ASP A 60 -8.72 -5.04 4.09
N THR A 61 -7.84 -5.76 4.78
CA THR A 61 -6.77 -5.18 5.60
C THR A 61 -5.80 -4.37 4.74
N LEU A 62 -5.31 -4.95 3.63
CA LEU A 62 -4.38 -4.27 2.74
C LEU A 62 -5.03 -3.06 2.06
N VAL A 63 -6.26 -3.19 1.57
CA VAL A 63 -7.02 -2.08 0.97
C VAL A 63 -7.18 -0.94 1.95
N HIS A 64 -7.57 -1.23 3.20
CA HIS A 64 -7.71 -0.22 4.24
C HIS A 64 -6.40 0.56 4.46
N ILE A 65 -5.27 -0.14 4.61
CA ILE A 65 -3.97 0.51 4.82
C ILE A 65 -3.57 1.33 3.60
N TRP A 66 -3.73 0.81 2.38
CA TRP A 66 -3.42 1.55 1.16
C TRP A 66 -4.23 2.83 1.04
N VAL A 67 -5.56 2.74 1.18
CA VAL A 67 -6.45 3.90 1.03
C VAL A 67 -6.15 4.95 2.09
N THR A 68 -6.01 4.55 3.35
CA THR A 68 -5.72 5.48 4.44
C THR A 68 -4.32 6.09 4.32
N SER A 69 -3.33 5.34 3.82
CA SER A 69 -1.97 5.84 3.66
C SER A 69 -1.80 6.79 2.46
N ILE A 70 -2.58 6.58 1.38
CA ILE A 70 -2.55 7.42 0.18
C ILE A 70 -3.41 8.68 0.35
N TYR A 71 -4.63 8.53 0.88
CA TYR A 71 -5.62 9.60 0.92
C TYR A 71 -5.82 10.23 2.30
N GLY A 72 -5.29 9.61 3.37
CA GLY A 72 -5.39 10.16 4.72
C GLY A 72 -4.55 11.43 4.87
N GLU A 73 -5.11 12.41 5.57
CA GLU A 73 -4.37 13.60 6.00
C GLU A 73 -3.50 13.21 7.21
N ASN A 74 -2.21 13.59 7.18
CA ASN A 74 -1.31 13.39 8.31
C ASN A 74 -1.92 14.05 9.56
N ARG A 75 -1.89 13.33 10.68
CA ARG A 75 -2.19 13.86 12.01
C ARG A 75 -0.89 13.99 12.80
#